data_AF-A0A9E5J3Z3-F1
#
_entry.id   AF-A0A9E5J3Z3-F1
#
_cell.length_a   1.000
_cell.length_b   1.000
_cell.length_c   1.000
_cell.angle_alpha   90.00
_cell.angle_beta   90.00
_cell.angle_gamma   90.00
#
_symmetry.space_group_name_H-M   'P 1'
#
loop_
_entity.id
_entity.type
_entity.pdbx_description
1 polymer ?
#
loop_
_entity_poly.entity_id
_entity_poly.type
_entity_poly.pdbx_seq_one_letter_code
_entity_poly.pdbx_strand_id
1 'polypeptide(L)'
;MKMILICDNFSPMNLPILLAAATALATAAGGLLALRAKDRLHLVLGLAAGLLLGLVAFDLLPEVFEMSSSTLLGAPAVSVALVGGFLFLHLYEKFFGTHEPAESDFSDDHKHRVNVAGGFGALAMAGHVFLDGLAL
;
A
#
# COMPACT_ATOMS: atom_id res chain seq x y z
N MET A 1 4.02 -4.83 33.40
CA MET A 1 4.42 -6.24 33.61
C MET A 1 3.20 -7.19 33.60
N LYS A 2 2.38 -7.11 32.55
CA LYS A 2 1.15 -7.94 32.37
C LYS A 2 0.92 -8.33 30.90
N MET A 3 1.60 -7.64 29.98
CA MET A 3 1.61 -7.92 28.54
C MET A 3 2.60 -9.03 28.15
N ILE A 4 3.67 -9.24 28.94
CA ILE A 4 4.64 -10.32 28.70
C ILE A 4 4.04 -11.71 29.01
N LEU A 5 3.15 -11.79 30.00
CA LEU A 5 2.61 -13.06 30.52
C LEU A 5 1.48 -13.64 29.66
N ILE A 6 0.91 -12.86 28.74
CA ILE A 6 -0.04 -13.35 27.72
C ILE A 6 0.71 -14.10 26.60
N CYS A 7 1.96 -13.71 26.31
CA CYS A 7 2.78 -14.39 25.31
C CYS A 7 3.30 -15.76 25.80
N ASP A 8 3.45 -15.97 27.10
CA ASP A 8 3.94 -17.24 27.66
C ASP A 8 2.90 -18.38 27.66
N ASN A 9 1.60 -18.09 27.49
CA ASN A 9 0.56 -19.13 27.42
C ASN A 9 0.26 -19.59 25.98
N PHE A 10 0.78 -18.88 24.98
CA PHE A 10 0.63 -19.24 23.58
C PHE A 10 1.90 -19.97 23.14
N SER A 11 1.81 -21.28 22.90
CA SER A 11 2.95 -22.05 22.39
C SER A 11 3.57 -21.32 21.18
N PRO A 12 4.91 -21.19 21.10
CA PRO A 12 5.57 -20.39 20.06
C PRO A 12 5.24 -20.86 18.63
N MET A 13 4.72 -22.08 18.47
CA MET A 13 4.26 -22.62 17.19
C MET A 13 2.89 -22.11 16.69
N ASN A 14 2.06 -21.49 17.54
CA ASN A 14 0.72 -21.00 17.16
C ASN A 14 0.65 -19.47 16.95
N LEU A 15 1.65 -18.72 17.43
CA LEU A 15 1.71 -17.27 17.27
C LEU A 15 1.75 -16.82 15.80
N PRO A 16 2.57 -17.43 14.92
CA PRO A 16 2.63 -17.02 13.51
C PRO A 16 1.29 -17.27 12.80
N ILE A 17 0.64 -18.39 13.13
CA ILE A 17 -0.68 -18.75 12.60
C ILE A 17 -1.73 -17.73 13.01
N LEU A 18 -1.69 -17.26 14.25
CA LEU A 18 -2.62 -16.25 14.76
C LEU A 18 -2.37 -14.88 14.12
N LEU A 19 -1.10 -14.48 13.95
CA LEU A 19 -0.72 -13.25 13.26
C LEU A 19 -1.12 -13.31 11.77
N ALA A 20 -0.87 -14.43 11.09
CA ALA A 20 -1.30 -14.64 9.71
C ALA A 20 -2.82 -14.58 9.56
N ALA A 21 -3.57 -15.19 10.48
CA ALA A 21 -5.04 -15.10 10.50
C ALA A 21 -5.52 -13.66 10.74
N ALA A 22 -4.89 -12.91 11.64
CA ALA A 22 -5.21 -11.52 11.90
C ALA A 22 -4.94 -10.63 10.67
N THR A 23 -3.79 -10.80 10.01
CA THR A 23 -3.44 -10.10 8.77
C THR A 23 -4.43 -10.42 7.65
N ALA A 24 -4.77 -11.70 7.46
CA ALA A 24 -5.76 -12.11 6.47
C ALA A 24 -7.14 -11.49 6.72
N LEU A 25 -7.58 -11.43 7.99
CA LEU A 25 -8.83 -10.78 8.37
C LEU A 25 -8.78 -9.27 8.13
N ALA A 26 -7.67 -8.60 8.45
CA ALA A 26 -7.49 -7.18 8.22
C ALA A 26 -7.55 -6.84 6.71
N THR A 27 -6.88 -7.63 5.87
CA THR A 27 -6.92 -7.48 4.40
C THR A 27 -8.32 -7.74 3.85
N ALA A 28 -9.00 -8.79 4.32
CA ALA A 28 -10.37 -9.09 3.91
C ALA A 28 -11.35 -7.97 4.32
N ALA A 29 -11.19 -7.43 5.54
CA ALA A 29 -11.99 -6.31 6.02
C ALA A 29 -11.75 -5.05 5.18
N GLY A 30 -10.49 -4.74 4.84
CA GLY A 30 -10.13 -3.63 3.95
C GLY A 30 -10.75 -3.77 2.55
N GLY A 31 -10.66 -4.98 1.97
CA GLY A 31 -11.29 -5.29 0.68
C GLY A 31 -12.82 -5.20 0.72
N LEU A 32 -13.46 -5.71 1.78
CA LEU A 32 -14.90 -5.61 1.95
C LEU A 32 -15.35 -4.16 2.13
N LEU A 33 -14.59 -3.35 2.87
CA LEU A 33 -14.85 -1.92 3.03
C LEU A 33 -14.76 -1.19 1.68
N ALA A 34 -13.79 -1.54 0.83
CA ALA A 34 -13.69 -1.01 -0.53
C ALA A 34 -14.91 -1.39 -1.39
N LEU A 35 -15.38 -2.64 -1.33
CA LEU A 35 -16.60 -3.07 -2.04
C LEU A 35 -17.85 -2.36 -1.52
N ARG A 36 -17.98 -2.16 -0.21
CA ARG A 36 -19.10 -1.48 0.43
C ARG A 36 -19.14 0.01 0.08
N ALA A 37 -17.97 0.63 -0.08
CA ALA A 37 -17.78 2.04 -0.38
C ALA A 37 -17.67 2.32 -1.90
N LYS A 38 -18.26 1.49 -2.77
CA LYS A 38 -18.17 1.61 -4.23
C LYS A 38 -18.48 3.02 -4.75
N ASP A 39 -19.45 3.71 -4.15
CA ASP A 39 -19.86 5.08 -4.54
C ASP A 39 -18.98 6.20 -3.92
N ARG A 40 -18.00 5.82 -3.10
CA ARG A 40 -17.11 6.68 -2.30
C ARG A 40 -15.65 6.18 -2.33
N LEU A 41 -15.27 5.43 -3.37
CA LEU A 41 -13.94 4.81 -3.47
C LEU A 41 -12.80 5.83 -3.35
N HIS A 42 -12.99 7.07 -3.83
CA HIS A 42 -12.00 8.13 -3.70
C HIS A 42 -11.68 8.48 -2.22
N LEU A 43 -12.64 8.35 -1.30
CA LEU A 43 -12.41 8.58 0.13
C LEU A 43 -11.59 7.45 0.75
N VAL A 44 -11.91 6.20 0.42
CA VAL A 44 -11.18 5.03 0.93
C VAL A 44 -9.76 4.99 0.38
N LEU A 45 -9.59 5.28 -0.92
CA LEU A 45 -8.28 5.36 -1.55
C LEU A 45 -7.47 6.54 -1.01
N GLY A 46 -8.11 7.69 -0.78
CA GLY A 46 -7.48 8.86 -0.15
C GLY A 46 -7.05 8.60 1.30
N LEU A 47 -7.86 7.87 2.08
CA LEU A 47 -7.50 7.42 3.43
C LEU A 47 -6.27 6.51 3.38
N ALA A 48 -6.31 5.48 2.52
CA ALA A 48 -5.20 4.53 2.38
C ALA A 48 -3.90 5.22 1.94
N ALA A 49 -3.97 6.08 0.92
CA ALA A 49 -2.82 6.87 0.46
C ALA A 49 -2.30 7.81 1.56
N GLY A 50 -3.18 8.44 2.33
CA GLY A 50 -2.83 9.31 3.44
C GLY A 50 -2.14 8.57 4.59
N LEU A 51 -2.60 7.37 4.96
CA LEU A 51 -1.95 6.54 5.98
C LEU A 51 -0.56 6.08 5.54
N LEU A 52 -0.40 5.64 4.29
CA LEU A 52 0.90 5.26 3.75
C LEU A 52 1.85 6.46 3.68
N LEU A 53 1.38 7.61 3.21
CA LEU A 53 2.19 8.84 3.16
C LEU A 53 2.57 9.31 4.58
N GLY A 54 1.66 9.19 5.54
CA GLY A 54 1.92 9.51 6.96
C GLY A 54 2.96 8.58 7.58
N LEU A 55 2.84 7.26 7.38
CA LEU A 55 3.84 6.28 7.82
C LEU A 55 5.21 6.62 7.24
N VAL A 56 5.29 6.84 5.93
CA VAL A 56 6.56 7.18 5.28
C VAL A 56 7.13 8.48 5.88
N ALA A 57 6.30 9.51 6.05
CA ALA A 57 6.76 10.83 6.52
C ALA A 57 7.21 10.85 7.99
N PHE A 58 6.52 10.13 8.88
CA PHE A 58 6.75 10.21 10.32
C PHE A 58 7.55 9.05 10.91
N ASP A 59 7.68 7.94 10.20
CA ASP A 59 8.42 6.77 10.65
C ASP A 59 9.67 6.58 9.79
N LEU A 60 9.48 6.33 8.49
CA LEU A 60 10.58 5.94 7.60
C LEU A 60 11.53 7.10 7.33
N LEU A 61 11.03 8.30 7.03
CA LEU A 61 11.88 9.47 6.78
C LEU A 61 12.79 9.79 7.97
N PRO A 62 12.29 10.04 9.20
CA PRO A 62 13.18 10.36 10.31
C PRO A 62 14.20 9.25 10.57
N GLU A 63 13.79 7.97 10.50
CA GLU A 63 14.68 6.82 10.68
C GLU A 63 15.84 6.83 9.66
N VAL A 64 15.57 7.01 8.37
CA VAL A 64 16.64 7.01 7.36
C VAL A 64 17.53 8.24 7.46
N PHE A 65 17.03 9.38 7.93
CA PHE A 65 17.84 10.58 8.17
C PHE A 65 18.77 10.41 9.37
N GLU A 66 18.35 9.70 10.43
CA GLU A 66 19.21 9.36 11.56
C GLU A 66 20.27 8.31 11.19
N MET A 67 19.89 7.30 10.41
CA MET A 67 20.81 6.24 9.98
C MET A 67 21.85 6.70 8.94
N SER A 68 21.58 7.76 8.18
CA SER A 68 22.44 8.20 7.08
C SER A 68 23.20 9.50 7.38
N SER A 69 24.42 9.36 7.87
CA SER A 69 25.37 10.48 8.07
C SER A 69 26.14 10.87 6.80
N SER A 70 25.79 10.30 5.65
CA SER A 70 26.52 10.48 4.39
C SER A 70 26.03 11.70 3.62
N THR A 71 26.96 12.61 3.29
CA THR A 71 26.69 13.77 2.44
C THR A 71 27.04 13.44 0.99
N LEU A 72 26.08 13.55 0.08
CA LEU A 72 26.28 13.41 -1.37
C LEU A 72 25.93 14.73 -2.05
N LEU A 73 26.79 15.22 -2.95
CA LEU A 73 26.60 16.49 -3.68
C LEU A 73 26.39 17.71 -2.76
N GLY A 74 26.91 17.69 -1.53
CA GLY A 74 26.75 18.78 -0.56
C GLY A 74 25.39 18.82 0.16
N ALA A 75 24.53 17.82 -0.06
CA ALA A 75 23.25 17.64 0.63
C ALA A 75 23.19 16.26 1.32
N PRO A 76 22.28 16.04 2.29
CA PRO A 76 22.04 14.71 2.84
C PRO A 76 21.69 13.74 1.71
N ALA A 77 22.37 12.58 1.65
CA ALA A 77 22.15 11.58 0.61
C ALA A 77 20.67 11.15 0.51
N VAL A 78 19.99 11.11 1.66
CA VAL A 78 18.56 10.79 1.79
C VAL A 78 17.69 11.76 0.98
N SER A 79 17.95 13.07 1.04
CA SER A 79 17.19 14.08 0.29
C SER A 79 17.36 13.90 -1.22
N VAL A 80 18.57 13.59 -1.67
CA VAL A 80 18.86 13.32 -3.09
C VAL A 80 18.15 12.06 -3.56
N ALA A 81 18.17 10.98 -2.75
CA ALA A 81 17.47 9.75 -3.05
C ALA A 81 15.94 9.95 -3.08
N LEU A 82 15.39 10.75 -2.17
CA LEU A 82 13.96 11.08 -2.13
C LEU A 82 13.51 11.82 -3.39
N VAL A 83 14.25 12.87 -3.78
CA VAL A 83 13.97 13.62 -5.01
C VAL A 83 14.17 12.74 -6.25
N GLY A 84 15.23 11.93 -6.27
CA GLY A 84 15.49 10.98 -7.35
C GLY A 84 14.37 9.94 -7.51
N GLY A 85 13.89 9.36 -6.41
CA GLY A 85 12.77 8.43 -6.39
C GLY A 85 11.46 9.09 -6.85
N PHE A 86 11.17 10.32 -6.36
CA PHE A 86 10.01 11.08 -6.80
C PHE A 86 10.05 11.36 -8.32
N LEU A 87 11.18 11.84 -8.83
CA LEU A 87 11.34 12.10 -10.27
C LEU A 87 11.23 10.81 -11.09
N PHE A 88 11.78 9.70 -10.60
CA PHE A 88 11.67 8.40 -11.27
C PHE A 88 10.20 7.96 -11.40
N LEU A 89 9.43 8.02 -10.30
CA LEU A 89 8.00 7.70 -10.32
C LEU A 89 7.22 8.68 -11.20
N HIS A 90 7.55 9.97 -11.18
CA HIS A 90 6.92 10.97 -12.04
C HIS A 90 7.18 10.71 -13.52
N LEU A 91 8.41 10.31 -13.88
CA LEU A 91 8.72 9.89 -15.25
C LEU A 91 7.93 8.64 -15.61
N TYR A 92 7.87 7.65 -14.72
CA TYR A 92 7.09 6.43 -14.93
C TYR A 92 5.62 6.75 -15.20
N GLU A 93 4.98 7.56 -14.34
CA GLU A 93 3.61 8.03 -14.56
C GLU A 93 3.47 8.72 -15.92
N LYS A 94 4.41 9.58 -16.31
CA LYS A 94 4.35 10.28 -17.60
C LYS A 94 4.50 9.35 -18.81
N PHE A 95 5.30 8.29 -18.70
CA PHE A 95 5.47 7.29 -19.78
C PHE A 95 4.23 6.40 -19.96
N PHE A 96 3.52 6.07 -18.88
CA PHE A 96 2.36 5.17 -18.92
C PHE A 96 1.00 5.92 -18.90
N GLY A 97 0.98 7.19 -18.52
CA GLY A 97 -0.23 8.02 -18.32
C GLY A 97 -0.75 8.73 -19.57
N THR A 98 -0.39 8.28 -20.77
CA THR A 98 -0.90 8.85 -22.02
C THR A 98 -2.20 8.15 -22.42
N HIS A 99 -3.34 8.77 -22.06
CA HIS A 99 -4.75 8.50 -22.42
C HIS A 99 -5.61 7.72 -21.41
N GLU A 100 -6.43 8.45 -20.64
CA GLU A 100 -7.89 8.33 -20.64
C GLU A 100 -8.46 9.69 -20.18
N PRO A 101 -9.35 10.35 -20.95
CA PRO A 101 -9.80 11.70 -20.65
C PRO A 101 -10.57 11.75 -19.33
N ALA A 102 -10.11 12.61 -18.43
CA ALA A 102 -10.92 13.11 -17.33
C ALA A 102 -11.89 14.16 -17.86
N GLU A 103 -12.82 13.76 -18.74
CA GLU A 103 -13.95 14.62 -19.10
C GLU A 103 -15.17 13.82 -19.56
N SER A 104 -16.33 14.37 -19.16
CA SER A 104 -17.64 14.23 -19.77
C SER A 104 -18.43 12.93 -19.52
N ASP A 105 -19.41 13.12 -18.64
CA ASP A 105 -20.82 12.81 -18.89
C ASP A 105 -21.34 11.41 -18.55
N PHE A 106 -22.30 11.42 -17.61
CA PHE A 106 -23.14 10.30 -17.24
C PHE A 106 -24.21 10.15 -18.34
N SER A 107 -23.85 9.55 -19.47
CA SER A 107 -24.78 9.30 -20.57
C SER A 107 -24.43 8.02 -21.34
N ASP A 108 -25.38 7.08 -21.24
CA ASP A 108 -25.69 5.97 -22.14
C ASP A 108 -24.74 4.76 -22.33
N ASP A 109 -25.29 3.60 -21.93
CA ASP A 109 -25.19 2.27 -22.54
C ASP A 109 -23.90 1.88 -23.28
N HIS A 110 -22.87 1.42 -22.55
CA HIS A 110 -21.74 0.73 -23.16
C HIS A 110 -21.42 -0.62 -22.51
N LYS A 111 -21.59 -1.66 -23.34
CA LYS A 111 -21.37 -3.09 -23.09
C LYS A 111 -19.93 -3.39 -22.68
N HIS A 112 -19.82 -4.11 -21.56
CA HIS A 112 -18.68 -4.83 -20.97
C HIS A 112 -17.40 -4.99 -21.83
N ARG A 113 -16.41 -4.11 -21.63
CA ARG A 113 -15.00 -4.36 -22.06
C ARG A 113 -14.04 -4.71 -20.92
N VAL A 114 -14.51 -5.00 -19.70
CA VAL A 114 -13.62 -4.99 -18.53
C VAL A 114 -13.85 -6.16 -17.56
N ASN A 115 -13.34 -7.34 -17.92
CA ASN A 115 -13.06 -8.41 -16.94
C ASN A 115 -11.55 -8.69 -16.81
N VAL A 116 -10.75 -8.26 -17.79
CA VAL A 116 -9.28 -8.49 -17.79
C VAL A 116 -8.58 -7.60 -16.76
N ALA A 117 -8.95 -6.32 -16.64
CA ALA A 117 -8.35 -5.41 -15.65
C ALA A 117 -8.69 -5.82 -14.21
N GLY A 118 -9.92 -6.29 -13.96
CA GLY A 118 -10.33 -6.82 -12.66
C GLY A 118 -9.60 -8.12 -12.30
N GLY A 119 -9.47 -9.05 -13.25
CA GLY A 119 -8.74 -10.30 -13.05
C GLY A 119 -7.23 -10.09 -12.80
N PHE A 120 -6.61 -9.15 -13.53
CA PHE A 120 -5.21 -8.79 -13.31
C PHE A 120 -5.00 -8.10 -11.96
N GLY A 121 -5.91 -7.19 -11.57
CA GLY A 121 -5.89 -6.57 -10.24
C GLY A 121 -6.08 -7.58 -9.10
N ALA A 122 -6.99 -8.56 -9.26
CA ALA A 122 -7.19 -9.63 -8.30
C ALA A 122 -5.95 -10.54 -8.17
N LEU A 123 -5.28 -10.84 -9.28
CA LEU A 123 -4.05 -11.64 -9.29
C LEU A 123 -2.88 -10.90 -8.63
N ALA A 124 -2.73 -9.60 -8.92
CA ALA A 124 -1.73 -8.75 -8.27
C ALA A 124 -1.95 -8.68 -6.75
N MET A 125 -3.21 -8.51 -6.30
CA MET A 125 -3.55 -8.51 -4.88
C MET A 125 -3.34 -9.87 -4.21
N ALA A 126 -3.72 -10.97 -4.88
CA ALA A 126 -3.48 -12.32 -4.37
C ALA A 126 -1.98 -12.61 -4.20
N GLY A 127 -1.16 -12.20 -5.17
CA GLY A 127 0.29 -12.33 -5.09
C GLY A 127 0.92 -11.52 -3.94
N HIS A 128 0.47 -10.27 -3.75
CA HIS A 128 0.96 -9.39 -2.69
C HIS A 128 0.68 -9.98 -1.30
N VAL A 129 -0.56 -10.39 -1.04
CA VAL A 129 -0.99 -10.97 0.25
C VAL A 129 -0.33 -12.33 0.51
N PHE A 130 -0.07 -13.11 -0.54
CA PHE A 130 0.66 -14.38 -0.41
C PHE A 130 2.11 -14.16 0.05
N LEU A 131 2.81 -13.18 -0.52
CA LEU A 131 4.18 -12.84 -0.12
C LEU A 131 4.24 -12.27 1.31
N ASP A 132 3.26 -11.46 1.70
CA ASP A 132 3.12 -10.98 3.09
C ASP A 132 2.95 -12.14 4.07
N GLY A 133 2.18 -13.17 3.69
CA GLY A 133 1.99 -14.37 4.51
C GLY A 133 3.23 -15.27 4.62
N LEU A 134 4.11 -15.28 3.61
CA LEU A 134 5.37 -16.04 3.65
C LEU A 134 6.42 -15.39 4.55
N ALA A 135 6.33 -14.08 4.76
CA ALA A 135 7.27 -13.30 5.57
C ALA A 135 6.98 -13.33 7.09
N LEU A 136 5.80 -13.84 7.50
CA LEU A 136 5.35 -13.99 8.90
C LEU A 136 5.76 -15.36 9.50
#